data_AF-A0A8H9MBA9-F1
#
_entry.id   AF-A0A8H9MBA9-F1
#
_cell.length_a   1.000
_cell.length_b   1.000
_cell.length_c   1.000
_cell.angle_alpha   90.00
_cell.angle_beta   90.00
_cell.angle_gamma   90.00
#
_symmetry.space_group_name_H-M   'P 1'
#
loop_
_entity.id
_entity.type
_entity.pdbx_description
1 polymer ?
#
loop_
_entity_poly.entity_id
_entity_poly.type
_entity_poly.pdbx_seq_one_letter_code
_entity_poly.pdbx_strand_id
1 'polypeptide(L)' 'MPEPVVDLRDPAVLADPLRGYDRVLAESPVCWARLPGGEEGWLVTRNEDVRAVLADPAV' A
#
# COMPACT_ATOMS: atom_id res chain seq x y z
N MET A 1 5.89 12.15 -12.16
CA MET A 1 5.64 11.13 -11.12
C MET A 1 4.62 10.16 -11.69
N PRO A 2 4.80 8.83 -11.56
CA PRO A 2 3.79 7.88 -11.99
C PRO A 2 2.50 8.13 -11.21
N GLU A 3 1.35 7.95 -11.87
CA GLU A 3 0.06 8.02 -11.17
C GLU A 3 0.01 6.90 -10.11
N PRO A 4 -0.42 7.19 -8.87
CA PRO A 4 -0.53 6.16 -7.85
C PRO A 4 -1.58 5.15 -8.25
N VAL A 5 -1.20 3.87 -8.13
CA VAL A 5 -2.03 2.73 -8.47
C VAL A 5 -3.17 2.57 -7.46
N VAL A 6 -2.95 3.03 -6.23
CA VAL A 6 -3.91 2.96 -5.11
C VAL A 6 -3.93 4.30 -4.37
N ASP A 7 -5.12 4.82 -4.06
CA ASP A 7 -5.29 5.95 -3.12
C ASP A 7 -5.92 5.46 -1.82
N LEU A 8 -5.17 5.48 -0.71
CA LEU A 8 -5.66 5.03 0.59
C LEU A 8 -6.69 5.98 1.21
N ARG A 9 -6.94 7.13 0.58
CA ARG A 9 -7.96 8.11 0.96
C ARG A 9 -9.26 7.92 0.17
N ASP A 10 -9.30 6.96 -0.75
CA ASP A 10 -10.53 6.61 -1.46
C ASP A 10 -11.62 6.27 -0.43
N PRO A 11 -12.80 6.93 -0.48
CA PRO A 11 -13.90 6.65 0.44
C PRO A 11 -14.29 5.18 0.53
N ALA A 12 -14.16 4.41 -0.56
CA ALA A 12 -14.44 2.98 -0.56
C ALA A 12 -13.42 2.17 0.25
N VAL A 13 -12.14 2.57 0.21
CA VAL A 13 -11.07 1.97 1.03
C VAL A 13 -11.25 2.35 2.50
N LEU A 14 -11.63 3.60 2.78
CA LEU A 14 -11.89 4.05 4.15
C LEU A 14 -13.12 3.37 4.78
N ALA A 15 -14.15 3.09 3.97
CA ALA A 15 -15.37 2.43 4.43
C ALA A 15 -15.15 0.93 4.74
N ASP A 16 -14.28 0.25 3.99
CA ASP A 16 -13.91 -1.15 4.22
C ASP A 16 -12.41 -1.37 3.95
N PRO A 17 -11.54 -1.07 4.94
CA PRO A 17 -10.10 -1.17 4.77
C PRO A 17 -9.62 -2.59 4.50
N LEU A 18 -10.26 -3.60 5.11
CA LEU A 18 -9.88 -4.99 4.95
C LEU A 18 -10.06 -5.41 3.49
N ARG A 19 -11.22 -5.13 2.90
CA ARG A 19 -11.47 -5.42 1.50
C ARG A 19 -10.57 -4.60 0.56
N GLY A 20 -10.28 -3.35 0.91
CA GLY A 20 -9.33 -2.52 0.17
C GLY A 20 -7.94 -3.15 0.12
N TYR A 21 -7.39 -3.55 1.27
CA TYR A 21 -6.07 -4.18 1.35
C TYR A 21 -6.04 -5.60 0.76
N ASP A 22 -7.12 -6.39 0.88
CA ASP A 22 -7.22 -7.71 0.24
C ASP A 22 -7.07 -7.62 -1.28
N ARG A 23 -7.67 -6.59 -1.89
CA ARG A 23 -7.52 -6.34 -3.33
C ARG A 23 -6.08 -6.02 -3.70
N VAL A 24 -5.43 -5.13 -2.94
CA VAL A 24 -4.01 -4.79 -3.16
C VAL A 24 -3.12 -6.03 -3.00
N LEU A 25 -3.34 -6.81 -1.94
CA LEU A 25 -2.61 -8.04 -1.68
C LEU A 25 -2.73 -9.07 -2.81
N ALA A 26 -3.91 -9.17 -3.43
CA ALA A 26 -4.19 -10.09 -4.54
C ALA A 26 -3.63 -9.62 -5.88
N GLU A 27 -3.74 -8.33 -6.20
CA GLU A 27 -3.38 -7.78 -7.52
C GLU A 27 -1.92 -7.29 -7.58
N SER A 28 -1.46 -6.55 -6.58
CA SER A 28 -0.14 -5.91 -6.55
C SER A 28 0.31 -5.66 -5.11
N PRO A 29 0.83 -6.69 -4.39
CA PRO A 29 1.17 -6.60 -2.97
C PRO A 29 2.28 -5.58 -2.64
N VAL A 30 3.01 -5.15 -3.66
CA VAL A 30 3.93 -4.01 -3.63
C VAL A 30 3.53 -3.07 -4.76
N CYS A 31 3.14 -1.83 -4.45
CA CYS A 31 2.72 -0.87 -5.47
C CYS A 31 3.00 0.59 -5.06
N TRP A 32 3.06 1.48 -6.03
CA TRP A 32 3.07 2.93 -5.77
C TRP A 32 1.67 3.38 -5.35
N ALA A 33 1.56 4.06 -4.21
CA ALA A 33 0.30 4.44 -3.60
C ALA A 33 0.34 5.86 -3.06
N ARG A 34 -0.85 6.44 -2.90
CA ARG A 34 -1.05 7.66 -2.13
C ARG A 34 -1.46 7.31 -0.71
N LEU A 35 -0.64 7.74 0.25
CA LEU A 35 -0.73 7.40 1.66
C LEU A 35 -1.73 8.31 2.39
N PRO A 36 -2.13 7.97 3.64
CA PRO A 36 -3.15 8.72 4.36
C PRO A 36 -2.82 10.20 4.59
N GLY A 37 -1.53 10.57 4.66
CA GLY A 37 -1.10 11.98 4.79
C GLY A 37 -1.13 12.76 3.47
N GLY A 38 -1.42 12.10 2.34
CA GLY A 38 -1.47 12.70 1.00
C GLY A 38 -0.15 12.61 0.24
N GLU A 39 0.94 12.17 0.88
CA GLU A 39 2.20 11.81 0.25
C GLU A 39 2.05 10.58 -0.65
N GLU A 40 2.95 10.44 -1.63
CA GLU A 40 3.04 9.27 -2.49
C GLU A 40 4.28 8.45 -2.13
N GLY A 41 4.14 7.12 -2.13
CA GLY A 41 5.21 6.23 -1.74
C GLY A 41 4.91 4.76 -2.07
N TRP A 42 5.86 3.89 -1.73
CA TRP A 42 5.66 2.45 -1.85
C TRP A 42 4.75 1.94 -0.73
N LEU A 43 3.71 1.19 -1.12
CA LEU A 43 2.87 0.43 -0.23
C LEU A 43 3.25 -1.06 -0.33
N VAL A 44 3.48 -1.68 0.82
CA VAL A 44 3.82 -3.10 0.96
C VAL A 44 2.79 -3.74 1.88
N THR A 45 2.04 -4.73 1.38
CA THR A 45 0.91 -5.34 2.13
C THR A 45 1.15 -6.80 2.50
N ARG A 46 1.98 -7.53 1.74
CA ARG A 46 2.25 -8.94 2.03
C ARG A 46 3.19 -9.08 3.22
N ASN A 47 2.83 -9.94 4.17
CA ASN A 47 3.55 -10.06 5.44
C ASN A 47 5.03 -10.41 5.29
N GLU A 48 5.39 -11.28 4.33
CA GLU A 48 6.79 -11.65 4.07
C GLU A 48 7.62 -10.44 3.61
N ASP A 49 7.07 -9.64 2.69
CA ASP A 49 7.72 -8.45 2.15
C ASP A 49 7.81 -7.35 3.21
N VAL A 50 6.75 -7.13 4.00
CA VAL A 50 6.76 -6.18 5.12
C VAL A 50 7.88 -6.52 6.11
N ARG A 51 8.04 -7.79 6.47
CA ARG A 51 9.11 -8.22 7.39
C ARG A 51 10.50 -8.02 6.79
N ALA A 52 10.67 -8.32 5.50
CA ALA A 52 11.94 -8.11 4.82
C ALA A 52 12.33 -6.63 4.80
N VAL A 53 11.39 -5.76 4.42
CA VAL A 53 11.60 -4.30 4.35
C VAL A 53 11.92 -3.72 5.73
N LEU A 54 11.17 -4.09 6.77
CA LEU A 54 11.41 -3.59 8.12
C LEU A 54 12.70 -4.11 8.77
N ALA A 55 13.27 -5.20 8.25
CA ALA A 55 14.54 -5.75 8.71
C ALA A 55 15.76 -5.20 7.96
N ASP A 56 15.56 -4.53 6.82
CA ASP A 56 16.64 -3.99 6.01
C ASP A 56 17.07 -2.61 6.53
N PRO A 57 18.32 -2.45 7.00
CA PRO A 57 18.82 -1.17 7.51
C PRO A 57 19.03 -0.11 6.41
N ALA A 58 18.95 -0.46 5.13
CA ALA A 58 19.10 0.46 4.01
C ALA A 58 17.80 1.10 3.53
N VAL A 59 16.65 0.73 4.12
CA VAL A 59 15.32 1.29 3.82
C VAL A 59 15.02 2.51 4.68
#